data_AF-A0A962DWB0-F1
#
_entry.id   AF-A0A962DWB0-F1
#
_cell.length_a   1.000
_cell.length_b   1.000
_cell.length_c   1.000
_cell.angle_alpha   90.00
_cell.angle_beta   90.00
_cell.angle_gamma   90.00
#
_symmetry.space_group_name_H-M   'P 1'
#
loop_
_entity.id
_entity.type
_entity.pdbx_description
1 polymer ?
#
loop_
_entity_poly.entity_id
_entity_poly.type
_entity_poly.pdbx_seq_one_letter_code
_entity_poly.pdbx_strand_id
1 'polypeptide(L)' 'MKTKNHYVPKNYLKNWSDSENKIYIYNYLVSHPNVPEWVKGSIKSNAIQKNLYTFIESGSENDEIERWFDEEFE' A
#
# COMPACT_ATOMS: atom_id res chain seq x y z
N MET A 1 5.90 -17.15 -12.84
CA MET A 1 5.00 -15.99 -13.01
C MET A 1 5.35 -14.96 -11.96
N LYS A 2 5.90 -13.80 -12.35
CA LYS A 2 6.20 -12.70 -11.41
C LYS A 2 4.84 -12.06 -11.06
N THR A 3 4.36 -12.28 -9.84
CA THR A 3 3.09 -11.74 -9.38
C THR A 3 3.20 -10.22 -9.38
N LYS A 4 2.51 -9.53 -10.31
CA LYS A 4 2.40 -8.07 -10.37
C LYS A 4 1.56 -7.57 -9.20
N ASN A 5 2.14 -7.64 -8.02
CA ASN A 5 1.60 -7.01 -6.84
C ASN A 5 2.40 -5.72 -6.71
N HIS A 6 1.93 -4.65 -7.33
CA HIS A 6 2.52 -3.33 -7.18
C HIS A 6 2.26 -2.88 -5.74
N TYR A 7 3.32 -2.77 -4.95
CA TYR A 7 3.24 -2.56 -3.50
C TYR A 7 3.48 -1.09 -3.17
N VAL A 8 2.80 -0.57 -2.15
CA VAL A 8 3.40 0.54 -1.39
C VAL A 8 4.68 -0.04 -0.76
N PRO A 9 5.84 0.61 -0.84
CA PRO A 9 7.09 0.03 -0.35
C PRO A 9 6.92 -0.35 1.12
N LYS A 10 6.89 -1.67 1.39
CA LYS A 10 6.55 -2.20 2.72
C LYS A 10 7.58 -1.78 3.77
N ASN A 11 8.79 -1.48 3.33
CA ASN A 11 9.90 -1.09 4.19
C ASN A 11 9.62 0.19 4.99
N TYR A 12 8.95 1.18 4.43
CA TYR A 12 8.61 2.38 5.20
C TYR A 12 7.64 2.06 6.34
N LEU A 13 6.69 1.15 6.12
CA LEU A 13 5.66 0.82 7.11
C LEU A 13 6.15 -0.10 8.23
N LYS A 14 7.26 -0.82 8.04
CA LYS A 14 7.85 -1.66 9.11
C LYS A 14 8.17 -0.84 10.37
N ASN A 15 8.68 0.38 10.19
CA ASN A 15 9.00 1.28 11.30
C ASN A 15 7.75 1.81 12.04
N TRP A 16 6.57 1.63 11.46
CA TRP A 16 5.29 2.03 12.03
C TRP A 16 4.47 0.83 12.51
N SER A 17 4.99 -0.39 12.36
CA SER A 17 4.31 -1.60 12.80
C SER A 17 4.56 -1.91 14.27
N ASP A 18 3.58 -2.56 14.89
CA ASP A 18 3.76 -3.16 16.20
C ASP A 18 4.61 -4.44 16.14
N SER A 19 4.86 -5.06 17.29
CA SER A 19 5.63 -6.29 17.41
C SER A 19 5.09 -7.47 16.59
N GLU A 20 3.85 -7.38 16.08
CA GLU A 20 3.21 -8.40 15.24
C GLU A 20 3.20 -8.02 13.75
N ASN A 21 3.97 -7.01 13.33
CA ASN A 21 3.97 -6.47 11.96
C ASN A 21 2.59 -5.96 11.49
N LYS A 22 1.78 -5.43 12.43
CA LYS A 22 0.48 -4.80 12.13
C LYS A 22 0.58 -3.29 12.22
N ILE A 23 -0.17 -2.60 11.37
CA ILE A 23 -0.32 -1.15 11.38
C ILE A 23 -1.78 -0.77 11.65
N TYR A 24 -1.99 0.43 12.17
CA TYR A 24 -3.32 1.04 12.24
C TYR A 24 -3.70 1.62 10.88
N ILE A 25 -4.90 1.30 10.42
CA ILE A 25 -5.46 1.69 9.14
C ILE A 25 -6.73 2.48 9.42
N TYR A 26 -6.87 3.63 8.76
CA TYR A 26 -8.07 4.45 8.83
C TYR A 26 -9.10 3.97 7.80
N ASN A 27 -10.33 3.73 8.24
CA ASN A 27 -11.43 3.35 7.37
C ASN A 27 -12.04 4.60 6.72
N TYR A 28 -11.93 4.72 5.40
CA TYR A 28 -12.57 5.79 4.61
C TYR A 28 -14.09 5.61 4.42
N LEU A 29 -14.68 4.54 4.96
CA LEU A 29 -16.13 4.34 4.89
C LEU A 29 -16.86 5.41 5.70
N VAL A 30 -18.06 5.77 5.25
CA VAL A 30 -18.96 6.70 5.97
C VAL A 30 -19.07 6.25 7.42
N SER A 31 -18.82 7.19 8.34
CA SER A 31 -18.82 6.93 9.77
C SER A 31 -20.15 6.30 10.20
N HIS A 32 -20.05 5.10 10.78
CA HIS A 32 -21.18 4.35 11.29
C HIS A 32 -20.82 3.85 12.69
N PRO A 33 -21.72 3.91 13.69
CA PRO A 33 -21.38 3.55 15.08
C PRO A 33 -20.82 2.14 15.26
N ASN A 34 -21.17 1.22 14.36
CA ASN A 34 -20.70 -0.17 14.38
C ASN A 34 -19.40 -0.40 13.60
N VAL A 35 -18.82 0.63 13.00
CA VAL A 35 -17.58 0.53 12.22
C VAL A 35 -16.48 1.32 12.93
N PRO A 36 -15.44 0.65 13.44
CA PRO A 36 -14.32 1.36 14.06
C PRO A 36 -13.59 2.19 13.00
N GLU A 37 -13.30 3.45 13.33
CA GLU A 37 -12.56 4.36 12.45
C GLU A 37 -11.13 3.87 12.20
N TRP A 38 -10.51 3.27 13.22
CA TRP A 38 -9.17 2.70 13.15
C TRP A 38 -9.20 1.19 13.37
N VAL A 39 -8.56 0.45 12.47
CA VAL A 39 -8.42 -1.01 12.58
C VAL A 39 -6.95 -1.42 12.49
N LYS A 40 -6.57 -2.48 13.19
CA LYS A 40 -5.25 -3.10 13.00
C LYS A 40 -5.30 -4.09 11.86
N GLY A 41 -4.37 -3.97 10.93
CA GLY A 41 -4.23 -4.89 9.82
C GLY A 41 -2.77 -5.22 9.52
N SER A 42 -2.54 -6.37 8.90
CA SER A 42 -1.20 -6.74 8.45
C SER A 42 -0.74 -5.81 7.32
N ILE A 43 0.53 -5.41 7.33
CA ILE A 43 1.14 -4.62 6.23
C ILE A 43 0.95 -5.37 4.90
N LYS A 44 1.16 -6.69 4.91
CA LYS A 44 1.11 -7.54 3.72
C LYS A 44 -0.24 -7.49 2.98
N SER A 45 -1.35 -7.37 3.71
CA SER A 45 -2.69 -7.41 3.11
C SER A 45 -3.30 -6.02 2.87
N ASN A 46 -2.86 -5.00 3.62
CA ASN A 46 -3.54 -3.70 3.64
C ASN A 46 -2.73 -2.55 3.02
N ALA A 47 -1.42 -2.71 2.83
CA ALA A 47 -0.58 -1.71 2.16
C ALA A 47 -0.40 -2.03 0.67
N ILE A 48 -1.46 -2.51 0.02
CA ILE A 48 -1.47 -2.82 -1.41
C ILE A 48 -2.44 -1.88 -2.09
N GLN A 49 -1.93 -0.91 -2.84
CA GLN A 49 -2.72 -0.13 -3.77
C GLN A 49 -2.08 -0.26 -5.15
N LYS A 50 -2.77 -1.00 -6.03
CA LYS A 50 -2.33 -1.14 -7.41
C LYS A 50 -2.42 0.20 -8.11
N ASN A 51 -1.39 0.51 -8.90
CA ASN A 51 -1.33 1.70 -9.73
C ASN A 51 -1.39 3.00 -8.94
N LEU A 52 -0.92 2.99 -7.68
CA LEU A 52 -0.90 4.19 -6.85
C LEU A 52 0.03 5.27 -7.44
N TYR A 53 1.12 4.83 -8.08
CA TYR A 53 2.08 5.73 -8.72
C TYR A 53 2.12 5.59 -10.24
N THR A 54 1.20 4.81 -10.83
CA THR A 54 1.01 4.80 -12.27
C THR A 54 0.31 6.09 -12.69
N PHE A 55 0.90 6.81 -13.63
CA PHE A 55 0.28 7.97 -14.25
C PHE A 55 0.17 7.76 -15.76
N ILE A 56 -0.76 8.46 -16.41
CA ILE A 56 -0.92 8.40 -17.85
C ILE A 56 -0.03 9.47 -18.47
N GLU A 57 0.89 9.05 -19.32
CA GLU A 57 1.74 9.93 -20.12
C GLU A 57 1.53 9.61 -21.60
N SER A 58 1.14 10.63 -22.38
CA SER A 58 0.89 10.51 -23.83
C SER A 58 -0.07 9.36 -24.24
N GLY A 59 -1.03 9.02 -23.37
CA GLY A 59 -2.01 7.95 -23.62
C GLY A 59 -1.53 6.54 -23.25
N SER A 60 -0.33 6.42 -22.69
CA SER A 60 0.27 5.17 -22.19
C SER A 60 0.39 5.21 -20.67
N GLU A 61 0.19 4.06 -20.01
CA GLU A 61 0.50 3.90 -18.58
C GLU A 61 2.01 3.98 -18.38
N ASN A 62 2.47 4.90 -17.53
CA ASN A 62 3.85 5.02 -17.09
C ASN A 62 3.95 4.55 -15.62
N ASP A 63 4.71 3.48 -15.40
CA ASP A 63 4.96 2.79 -14.13
C ASP A 63 6.42 2.97 -13.62
N GLU A 64 7.15 3.97 -14.12
CA GLU A 64 8.56 4.21 -13.78
C GLU A 64 8.81 4.37 -12.28
N ILE A 65 7.93 5.11 -11.59
CA ILE A 65 8.04 5.31 -10.14
C ILE A 65 7.88 3.98 -9.39
N GLU A 66 6.95 3.13 -9.83
CA GLU A 66 6.75 1.81 -9.21
C GLU A 66 7.96 0.90 -9.44
N ARG A 67 8.52 0.89 -10.66
CA ARG A 67 9.75 0.14 -10.96
C ARG A 67 10.93 0.58 -10.11
N TRP A 68 11.13 1.90 -9.97
CA TRP A 68 12.22 2.44 -9.15
C TRP A 68 12.07 2.04 -7.68
N PHE A 69 10.85 2.06 -7.13
CA PHE A 69 10.62 1.61 -5.77
C PHE A 69 10.90 0.11 -5.58
N ASP A 70 10.49 -0.72 -6.53
CA ASP A 70 10.78 -2.17 -6.51
C ASP A 70 12.29 -2.46 -6.60
N GLU A 71 13.07 -1.68 -7.35
CA GLU A 71 14.52 -1.89 -7.52
C GLU A 71 15.35 -1.39 -6.33
N GLU A 72 15.00 -0.23 -5.76
CA GLU A 72 15.82 0.42 -4.72
C GLU A 72 15.42 0.01 -3.29
N PHE A 73 14.18 -0.45 -3.08
CA PHE A 73 13.64 -0.66 -1.74
C PHE A 73 13.00 -2.03 -1.48
N GLU A 74 12.75 -2.91 -2.45
CA GLU A 74 12.28 -4.29 -2.19
C GLU A 74 13.37 -5.34 -2.48
#